data_AF-E9E7F4-F1
#
_entry.id   AF-E9E7F4-F1
#
_cell.length_a   1.000
_cell.length_b   1.000
_cell.length_c   1.000
_cell.angle_alpha   90.00
_cell.angle_beta   90.00
_cell.angle_gamma   90.00
#
_symmetry.space_group_name_H-M   'P 1'
#
loop_
_entity.id
_entity.type
_entity.pdbx_description
1 polymer ?
#
loop_
_entity_poly.entity_id
_entity_poly.type
_entity_poly.pdbx_seq_one_letter_code
_entity_poly.pdbx_strand_id
1 'polypeptide(L)'
;MVVTTTKLVSLLAGFISLAVYVTTRHIQLSRARRSRTWPKPPPFQAETQPPQNEYYLLVLGSGGHTKEMLMMMDDGTRDFGNSHRRYLISSGDKMSLSHVEDYEAELKATSEIPGTYDTRVVTRARRVHQPLWSTLFSALRSILDIFPVLLSPPKNEVGKQLKYPGIVFSNGPATGFFVALAVHLLKLFWVVPDDCLRFVYVESWARITTLSLTGRLLYYTGLADAFYVQHGEVAERYGLVNAGEMVFNSRRRQNRPGLDRQS
;
A
#
# COMPACT_ATOMS: atom_id res chain seq x y z
N MET A 1 -4.81 -49.23 -17.26
CA MET A 1 -4.73 -48.21 -18.32
C MET A 1 -5.92 -47.25 -18.32
N VAL A 2 -7.18 -47.73 -18.32
CA VAL A 2 -8.39 -46.86 -18.33
C VAL A 2 -8.47 -45.93 -17.12
N VAL A 3 -8.27 -46.45 -15.89
CA VAL A 3 -8.35 -45.65 -14.64
C VAL A 3 -7.32 -44.52 -14.60
N THR A 4 -6.10 -44.76 -15.10
CA THR A 4 -5.03 -43.75 -15.20
C THR A 4 -5.39 -42.65 -16.19
N THR A 5 -6.01 -43.01 -17.32
CA THR A 5 -6.47 -42.04 -18.33
C THR A 5 -7.60 -41.16 -17.79
N THR A 6 -8.58 -41.74 -17.09
CA THR A 6 -9.67 -40.98 -16.47
C THR A 6 -9.16 -40.00 -15.41
N LYS A 7 -8.21 -40.40 -14.55
CA LYS A 7 -7.57 -39.50 -13.57
C LYS A 7 -6.85 -38.33 -14.24
N LEU A 8 -6.12 -38.59 -15.32
CA LEU A 8 -5.40 -37.55 -16.07
C LEU A 8 -6.35 -36.54 -16.71
N VAL A 9 -7.44 -37.02 -17.33
CA VAL A 9 -8.46 -36.16 -17.94
C VAL A 9 -9.13 -35.28 -16.88
N SER A 10 -9.48 -35.82 -15.71
CA SER A 10 -10.05 -35.03 -14.61
C SER A 10 -9.09 -33.98 -14.07
N LEU A 11 -7.80 -34.30 -13.92
CA LEU A 11 -6.78 -33.33 -13.49
C LEU A 11 -6.61 -32.19 -14.51
N LEU A 12 -6.56 -32.53 -15.80
CA LEU A 12 -6.46 -31.56 -16.88
C LEU A 12 -7.69 -30.64 -16.91
N ALA A 13 -8.90 -31.21 -16.81
CA ALA A 13 -10.14 -30.45 -16.76
C ALA A 13 -10.20 -29.51 -15.54
N GLY A 14 -9.74 -29.97 -14.38
CA GLY A 14 -9.62 -29.16 -13.18
C GLY A 14 -8.63 -27.99 -13.35
N PHE A 15 -7.47 -28.24 -13.95
CA PHE A 15 -6.47 -27.20 -14.22
C PHE A 15 -7.00 -26.14 -15.20
N ILE A 16 -7.65 -26.57 -16.29
CA ILE A 16 -8.25 -25.66 -17.28
C ILE A 16 -9.34 -24.81 -16.61
N SER A 17 -10.21 -25.44 -15.82
CA SER A 17 -11.29 -24.73 -15.10
C SER A 17 -10.73 -23.69 -14.13
N LEU A 18 -9.67 -24.04 -13.39
CA LEU A 18 -8.98 -23.11 -12.50
C LEU A 18 -8.33 -21.95 -13.27
N ALA A 19 -7.68 -22.24 -14.40
CA ALA A 19 -7.06 -21.21 -15.22
C ALA A 19 -8.10 -20.23 -15.80
N VAL A 20 -9.24 -20.73 -16.28
CA VAL A 20 -10.37 -19.91 -16.76
C VAL A 20 -10.95 -19.07 -15.62
N TYR A 21 -11.13 -19.66 -14.43
CA TYR A 21 -11.59 -18.93 -13.25
C TYR A 21 -10.65 -17.78 -12.88
N VAL A 22 -9.35 -18.08 -12.73
CA VAL A 22 -8.33 -17.11 -12.31
C VAL A 22 -8.23 -15.97 -13.32
N THR A 23 -8.17 -16.28 -14.62
CA THR A 23 -8.07 -15.27 -15.68
C THR A 23 -9.32 -14.38 -15.74
N THR A 24 -10.50 -14.98 -15.67
CA THR A 24 -11.77 -14.24 -15.68
C THR A 24 -11.86 -13.30 -14.48
N ARG A 25 -11.55 -13.81 -13.28
CA ARG A 25 -11.59 -13.00 -12.05
C ARG A 25 -10.53 -11.90 -12.04
N HIS A 26 -9.31 -12.19 -12.52
CA HIS A 26 -8.26 -11.20 -12.68
C HIS A 26 -8.69 -10.07 -13.65
N ILE A 27 -9.32 -10.39 -14.77
CA ILE A 27 -9.85 -9.40 -15.72
C ILE A 27 -10.96 -8.56 -15.08
N GLN A 28 -11.89 -9.17 -14.34
CA GLN A 28 -12.95 -8.45 -13.62
C GLN A 28 -12.37 -7.46 -12.61
N LEU A 29 -11.43 -7.90 -11.78
CA LEU A 29 -10.75 -7.05 -10.79
C LEU A 29 -9.99 -5.91 -11.48
N SER A 30 -9.27 -6.21 -12.56
CA SER A 30 -8.50 -5.20 -13.32
C SER A 30 -9.42 -4.16 -13.97
N ARG A 31 -10.59 -4.57 -14.49
CA ARG A 31 -11.59 -3.66 -15.04
C ARG A 31 -12.21 -2.79 -13.95
N ALA A 32 -12.60 -3.39 -12.82
CA ALA A 32 -13.17 -2.68 -11.68
C ALA A 32 -12.21 -1.62 -11.13
N ARG A 33 -10.90 -1.92 -11.07
CA ARG A 33 -9.85 -0.96 -10.71
C ARG A 33 -9.78 0.22 -11.66
N ARG A 34 -9.75 -0.06 -12.98
CA ARG A 34 -9.65 0.98 -14.01
C ARG A 34 -10.88 1.88 -14.10
N SER A 35 -12.08 1.33 -13.85
CA SER A 35 -13.32 2.11 -13.87
C SER A 35 -13.56 2.91 -12.60
N ARG A 36 -12.75 2.72 -11.55
CA ARG A 36 -12.97 3.37 -10.26
C ARG A 36 -12.48 4.80 -10.29
N THR A 37 -13.37 5.72 -9.97
CA THR A 37 -13.02 7.12 -9.71
C THR A 37 -12.47 7.25 -8.30
N TRP A 38 -11.25 7.76 -8.17
CA TRP A 38 -10.68 8.09 -6.88
C TRP A 38 -11.30 9.37 -6.34
N PRO A 39 -11.66 9.43 -5.04
CA PRO A 39 -12.21 10.64 -4.46
C PRO A 39 -11.21 11.78 -4.64
N LYS A 40 -11.69 12.91 -5.16
CA LYS A 40 -10.91 14.15 -5.09
C LYS A 40 -10.83 14.55 -3.62
N PRO A 41 -9.68 15.05 -3.14
CA PRO A 41 -9.60 15.57 -1.78
C PRO A 41 -10.74 16.59 -1.59
N PRO A 42 -11.47 16.55 -0.47
CA PRO A 42 -12.51 17.53 -0.23
C PRO A 42 -11.92 18.94 -0.34
N PRO A 43 -12.64 19.91 -0.92
CA PRO A 43 -12.22 21.30 -0.80
C PRO A 43 -12.05 21.62 0.70
N PHE A 44 -11.02 22.41 1.02
CA PHE A 44 -10.47 22.69 2.35
C PHE A 44 -11.48 23.22 3.41
N GLN A 45 -12.77 23.27 3.10
CA GLN A 45 -13.85 23.82 3.92
C GLN A 45 -15.07 22.90 4.09
N ALA A 46 -15.03 21.64 3.64
CA ALA A 46 -16.18 20.74 3.78
C ALA A 46 -16.20 19.99 5.13
N GLU A 47 -16.33 20.72 6.24
CA GLU A 47 -16.75 20.16 7.52
C GLU A 47 -18.26 19.97 7.51
N THR A 48 -18.75 18.76 7.23
CA THR A 48 -20.17 18.41 7.50
C THR A 48 -20.45 16.93 7.65
N GLN A 49 -19.47 16.04 7.40
CA GLN A 49 -19.65 14.61 7.69
C GLN A 49 -18.97 14.27 9.01
N PRO A 50 -19.64 13.55 9.93
CA PRO A 50 -18.99 13.06 11.13
C PRO A 50 -17.76 12.25 10.71
N PRO A 51 -16.62 12.40 11.39
CA PRO A 51 -15.37 11.78 10.96
C PRO A 51 -15.56 10.25 10.95
N GLN A 52 -15.62 9.66 9.75
CA GLN A 52 -15.72 8.21 9.61
C GLN A 52 -14.41 7.60 10.10
N ASN A 53 -14.49 6.44 10.76
CA ASN A 53 -13.29 5.73 11.14
C ASN A 53 -12.55 5.30 9.87
N GLU A 54 -11.26 5.59 9.79
CA GLU A 54 -10.42 5.24 8.66
C GLU A 54 -9.33 4.26 9.08
N TYR A 55 -9.02 3.29 8.24
CA TYR A 55 -7.96 2.32 8.52
C TYR A 55 -6.97 2.25 7.35
N TYR A 56 -5.76 2.74 7.61
CA TYR A 56 -4.64 2.78 6.68
C TYR A 56 -3.58 1.74 7.00
N LEU A 57 -3.02 1.13 5.96
CA LEU A 57 -1.82 0.29 6.04
C LEU A 57 -0.70 0.94 5.21
N LEU A 58 0.42 1.28 5.84
CA LEU A 58 1.58 1.86 5.21
C LEU A 58 2.69 0.82 5.11
N VAL A 59 3.08 0.47 3.88
CA VAL A 59 4.17 -0.46 3.61
C VAL A 59 5.47 0.31 3.48
N LEU A 60 6.32 0.19 4.50
CA LEU A 60 7.56 0.94 4.62
C LEU A 60 8.72 0.24 3.91
N GLY A 61 9.43 1.00 3.08
CA GLY A 61 10.65 0.57 2.41
C GLY A 61 11.90 1.01 3.18
N SER A 62 12.90 0.13 3.30
CA SER A 62 14.10 0.44 4.09
C SER A 62 14.86 1.69 3.62
N GLY A 63 15.37 2.48 4.57
CA GLY A 63 16.18 3.66 4.33
C GLY A 63 15.35 4.89 3.95
N GLY A 64 15.70 5.54 2.84
CA GLY A 64 15.05 6.79 2.39
C GLY A 64 13.56 6.64 2.09
N HIS A 65 13.11 5.46 1.62
CA HIS A 65 11.70 5.21 1.29
C HIS A 65 10.77 5.37 2.51
N THR A 66 11.18 4.93 3.70
CA THR A 66 10.38 5.15 4.93
C THR A 66 10.18 6.63 5.21
N LYS A 67 11.24 7.44 5.14
CA LYS A 67 11.13 8.88 5.35
C LYS A 67 10.22 9.54 4.31
N GLU A 68 10.37 9.17 3.04
CA GLU A 68 9.50 9.68 1.97
C GLU A 68 8.03 9.32 2.24
N MET A 69 7.72 8.10 2.66
CA MET A 69 6.35 7.68 2.96
C MET A 69 5.76 8.46 4.14
N LEU A 70 6.52 8.61 5.24
CA LEU A 70 6.08 9.38 6.40
C LEU A 70 5.87 10.86 6.05
N MET A 71 6.74 11.44 5.21
CA MET A 71 6.60 12.81 4.73
C MET A 71 5.40 12.99 3.79
N MET A 72 5.06 11.99 2.97
CA MET A 72 3.86 12.03 2.12
C MET A 72 2.55 11.94 2.93
N MET A 73 2.61 11.37 4.12
CA MET A 73 1.47 11.30 5.03
C MET A 73 1.22 12.62 5.77
N ASP A 74 2.24 13.48 5.84
CA ASP A 74 2.14 14.78 6.51
C ASP A 74 1.61 15.85 5.53
N ASP A 75 0.30 16.11 5.58
CA ASP A 75 -0.37 17.18 4.83
C ASP A 75 -0.29 18.56 5.52
N GLY A 76 0.45 18.62 6.64
CA GLY A 76 0.62 19.80 7.48
C GLY A 76 -0.55 20.10 8.42
N THR A 77 -1.65 19.34 8.37
CA THR A 77 -2.74 19.43 9.38
C THR A 77 -2.51 18.45 10.52
N ARG A 78 -1.95 17.26 10.20
CA ARG A 78 -1.57 16.23 11.18
C ARG A 78 -2.74 15.74 12.06
N ASP A 79 -3.97 16.04 11.68
CA ASP A 79 -5.14 15.54 12.37
C ASP A 79 -5.52 14.16 11.83
N PHE A 80 -5.51 13.19 12.73
CA PHE A 80 -5.77 11.79 12.44
C PHE A 80 -6.83 11.22 13.37
N GLY A 81 -7.67 12.07 13.98
CA GLY A 81 -8.44 11.72 15.17
C GLY A 81 -9.26 10.43 15.10
N ASN A 82 -9.80 10.10 13.92
CA ASN A 82 -10.56 8.88 13.67
C ASN A 82 -9.86 7.86 12.76
N SER A 83 -8.55 7.98 12.59
CA SER A 83 -7.78 7.06 11.78
C SER A 83 -6.95 6.09 12.62
N HIS A 84 -6.84 4.86 12.12
CA HIS A 84 -5.87 3.89 12.56
C HIS A 84 -4.81 3.69 11.48
N ARG A 85 -3.52 3.81 11.84
CA ARG A 85 -2.39 3.61 10.94
C ARG A 85 -1.62 2.36 11.32
N ARG A 86 -1.60 1.37 10.44
CA ARG A 86 -0.72 0.21 10.57
C ARG A 86 0.54 0.43 9.75
N TYR A 87 1.71 0.30 10.36
CA TYR A 87 2.99 0.34 9.66
C TYR A 87 3.53 -1.07 9.46
N LEU A 88 3.70 -1.46 8.19
CA LEU A 88 4.32 -2.73 7.82
C LEU A 88 5.82 -2.52 7.59
N ILE A 89 6.64 -3.16 8.42
CA ILE A 89 8.10 -3.04 8.43
C ILE A 89 8.72 -4.37 8.04
N SER A 90 9.80 -4.33 7.28
CA SER A 90 10.54 -5.54 6.92
C SER A 90 11.45 -6.00 8.06
N SER A 91 11.58 -7.31 8.28
CA SER A 91 12.41 -7.89 9.34
C SER A 91 13.87 -7.43 9.24
N GLY A 92 14.42 -6.93 10.35
CA GLY A 92 15.80 -6.43 10.43
C GLY A 92 15.96 -4.95 10.09
N ASP A 93 14.89 -4.24 9.76
CA ASP A 93 14.90 -2.81 9.49
C ASP A 93 14.56 -1.98 10.75
N LYS A 94 15.53 -1.90 11.66
CA LYS A 94 15.38 -1.14 12.91
C LYS A 94 15.28 0.37 12.68
N MET A 95 15.88 0.87 11.60
CA MET A 95 15.87 2.30 11.26
C MET A 95 14.48 2.76 10.85
N SER A 96 13.75 1.96 10.07
CA SER A 96 12.36 2.29 9.75
C SER A 96 11.45 2.27 10.97
N LEU A 97 11.71 1.37 11.93
CA LEU A 97 10.97 1.33 13.20
C LEU A 97 11.20 2.61 14.01
N SER A 98 12.46 3.03 14.20
CA SER A 98 12.76 4.27 14.93
C SER A 98 12.14 5.49 14.26
N HIS A 99 12.17 5.58 12.92
CA HIS A 99 11.53 6.69 12.21
C HIS A 99 10.01 6.76 12.40
N VAL A 100 9.33 5.62 12.52
CA VAL A 100 7.90 5.57 12.85
C VAL A 100 7.66 6.03 14.29
N GLU A 101 8.49 5.57 15.23
CA GLU A 101 8.38 5.97 16.64
C GLU A 101 8.60 7.48 16.81
N ASP A 102 9.62 8.05 16.16
CA ASP A 102 9.91 9.48 16.14
C ASP A 102 8.73 10.27 15.55
N TYR A 103 8.20 9.82 14.41
CA TYR A 103 7.08 10.47 13.73
C TYR A 103 5.81 10.47 14.57
N GLU A 104 5.44 9.32 15.17
CA GLU A 104 4.25 9.22 16.02
C GLU A 104 4.43 9.98 17.35
N ALA A 105 5.66 10.12 17.86
CA ALA A 105 5.96 10.97 19.01
C ALA A 105 5.79 12.46 18.67
N GLU A 106 6.30 12.92 17.52
CA GLU A 106 6.09 14.29 17.03
C GLU A 106 4.59 14.56 16.80
N LEU A 107 3.88 13.58 16.25
CA LEU A 107 2.45 13.68 15.98
C LEU A 107 1.64 13.87 17.26
N LYS A 108 1.93 13.08 18.30
CA LYS A 108 1.34 13.22 19.64
C LYS A 108 1.67 14.54 20.32
N ALA A 109 2.84 15.10 20.04
CA ALA A 109 3.24 16.39 20.62
C ALA A 109 2.59 17.59 19.91
N THR A 110 2.29 17.45 18.61
CA THR A 110 1.80 18.55 17.77
C THR A 110 0.28 18.57 17.62
N SER A 111 -0.38 17.41 17.75
CA SER A 111 -1.79 17.24 17.39
C SER A 111 -2.63 16.87 18.61
N GLU A 112 -3.79 17.51 18.79
CA GLU A 112 -4.69 17.22 19.91
C GLU A 112 -5.30 15.82 19.82
N ILE A 113 -5.50 15.31 18.60
CA ILE A 113 -6.09 13.99 18.34
C ILE A 113 -5.21 13.20 17.33
N PRO A 114 -4.10 12.60 17.77
CA PRO A 114 -3.14 11.94 16.88
C PRO A 114 -3.66 10.62 16.28
N GLY A 115 -4.84 10.13 16.68
CA GLY A 115 -5.37 8.82 16.29
C GLY A 115 -4.61 7.66 16.93
N THR A 116 -4.70 6.47 16.33
CA THR A 116 -4.05 5.25 16.86
C THR A 116 -3.15 4.60 15.82
N TYR A 117 -2.13 3.87 16.26
CA TYR A 117 -1.25 3.15 15.35
C TYR A 117 -0.81 1.79 15.89
N ASP A 118 -0.39 0.90 14.99
CA ASP A 118 0.34 -0.32 15.33
C ASP A 118 1.43 -0.63 14.31
N THR A 119 2.46 -1.37 14.72
CA THR A 119 3.56 -1.80 13.84
C THR A 119 3.51 -3.31 13.66
N ARG A 120 3.73 -3.78 12.43
CA ARG A 120 3.81 -5.21 12.09
C ARG A 120 5.06 -5.49 11.30
N VAL A 121 5.78 -6.53 11.71
CA VAL A 121 7.02 -6.93 11.07
C VAL A 121 6.79 -8.17 10.20
N VAL A 122 7.22 -8.13 8.93
CA VAL A 122 7.15 -9.26 7.99
C VAL A 122 8.54 -9.74 7.59
N THR A 123 8.68 -11.03 7.27
CA THR A 123 9.96 -11.56 6.78
C THR A 123 10.40 -10.82 5.52
N ARG A 124 11.66 -10.39 5.50
CA ARG A 124 12.27 -9.70 4.36
C ARG A 124 12.30 -10.62 3.13
N ALA A 125 11.83 -10.09 2.00
CA ALA A 125 11.78 -10.76 0.70
C ALA A 125 13.12 -11.41 0.26
N ARG A 126 14.24 -10.73 0.52
CA ARG A 126 15.58 -11.18 0.17
C ARG A 126 16.59 -10.67 1.20
N ARG A 127 17.46 -11.55 1.70
CA ARG A 127 18.65 -11.13 2.45
C ARG A 127 19.76 -10.75 1.48
N VAL A 128 20.54 -9.72 1.82
CA VAL A 128 21.75 -9.36 1.07
C VAL A 128 22.70 -10.58 1.10
N HIS A 129 23.29 -10.95 -0.04
CA HIS A 129 24.11 -12.16 -0.27
C HIS A 129 23.37 -13.51 -0.35
N GLN A 130 22.04 -13.51 -0.48
CA GLN A 130 21.29 -14.77 -0.65
C GLN A 130 21.36 -15.31 -2.10
N PRO A 131 21.62 -16.62 -2.31
CA PRO A 131 21.62 -17.23 -3.65
C PRO A 131 20.21 -17.25 -4.27
N LEU A 132 20.14 -17.07 -5.59
CA LEU A 132 18.89 -16.83 -6.34
C LEU A 132 17.83 -17.92 -6.14
N TRP A 133 18.21 -19.20 -6.02
CA TRP A 133 17.27 -20.29 -5.82
C TRP A 133 16.52 -20.21 -4.48
N SER A 134 17.24 -19.84 -3.41
CA SER A 134 16.65 -19.68 -2.07
C SER A 134 15.78 -18.41 -1.95
N THR A 135 15.88 -17.51 -2.94
CA THR A 135 15.09 -16.26 -2.98
C THR A 135 13.60 -16.55 -3.21
N LEU A 136 13.25 -17.60 -3.97
CA LEU A 136 11.85 -17.99 -4.17
C LEU A 136 11.19 -18.43 -2.86
N PHE A 137 11.90 -19.19 -2.02
CA PHE A 137 11.40 -19.61 -0.72
C PHE A 137 11.24 -18.44 0.25
N SER A 138 12.22 -17.53 0.30
CA SER A 138 12.12 -16.30 1.10
C SER A 138 10.96 -15.42 0.63
N ALA A 139 10.76 -15.29 -0.69
CA ALA A 139 9.65 -14.54 -1.26
C ALA A 139 8.29 -15.14 -0.90
N LEU A 140 8.13 -16.46 -1.03
CA LEU A 140 6.90 -17.14 -0.64
C LEU A 140 6.62 -16.97 0.86
N ARG A 141 7.63 -17.15 1.71
CA ARG A 141 7.49 -16.92 3.15
C ARG A 141 7.10 -15.49 3.48
N SER A 142 7.68 -14.51 2.78
CA SER A 142 7.32 -13.10 2.92
C SER A 142 5.85 -12.86 2.57
N ILE A 143 5.35 -13.44 1.48
CA ILE A 143 3.93 -13.37 1.10
C ILE A 143 3.04 -14.03 2.16
N LEU A 144 3.43 -15.20 2.68
CA LEU A 144 2.67 -15.90 3.72
C LEU A 144 2.57 -15.08 5.01
N ASP A 145 3.65 -14.41 5.43
CA ASP A 145 3.64 -13.53 6.60
C ASP A 145 2.78 -12.28 6.42
N ILE A 146 2.54 -11.84 5.18
CA ILE A 146 1.69 -10.68 4.87
C ILE A 146 0.20 -10.99 5.10
N PHE A 147 -0.27 -12.22 4.86
CA PHE A 147 -1.70 -12.53 5.02
C PHE A 147 -2.23 -12.26 6.44
N PRO A 148 -1.59 -12.72 7.53
CA PRO A 148 -1.99 -12.36 8.88
C PRO A 148 -2.03 -10.84 9.11
N VAL A 149 -1.10 -10.08 8.53
CA VAL A 149 -1.07 -8.61 8.66
C VAL A 149 -2.28 -7.97 7.98
N LEU A 150 -2.69 -8.46 6.80
CA LEU A 150 -3.84 -7.94 6.07
C LEU A 150 -5.19 -8.36 6.69
N LEU A 151 -5.24 -9.55 7.31
CA LEU A 151 -6.47 -10.14 7.81
C LEU A 151 -6.73 -9.91 9.31
N SER A 152 -5.73 -9.47 10.07
CA SER A 152 -5.88 -9.22 11.51
C SER A 152 -6.35 -7.78 11.80
N PRO A 153 -7.55 -7.58 12.36
CA PRO A 153 -7.98 -6.25 12.76
C PRO A 153 -7.12 -5.72 13.91
N PRO A 154 -7.00 -4.39 14.05
CA PRO A 154 -6.40 -3.79 15.24
C PRO A 154 -7.28 -4.02 16.47
N LYS A 155 -6.66 -4.04 17.66
CA LYS A 155 -7.35 -4.29 18.94
C LYS A 155 -7.90 -3.00 19.57
N ASN A 156 -8.52 -2.14 18.75
CA ASN A 156 -9.08 -0.85 19.15
C ASN A 156 -10.51 -0.70 18.58
N GLU A 157 -11.18 0.42 18.89
CA GLU A 157 -12.55 0.68 18.41
C GLU A 157 -12.64 0.71 16.88
N VAL A 158 -11.60 1.22 16.20
CA VAL A 158 -11.53 1.20 14.73
C VAL A 158 -11.55 -0.23 14.21
N GLY A 159 -10.81 -1.16 14.83
CA GLY A 159 -10.78 -2.56 14.41
C GLY A 159 -12.04 -3.36 14.69
N LYS A 160 -12.90 -2.89 15.62
CA LYS A 160 -14.25 -3.46 15.81
C LYS A 160 -15.17 -3.12 14.65
N GLN A 161 -15.00 -1.94 14.04
CA GLN A 161 -15.82 -1.48 12.92
C GLN A 161 -15.24 -1.87 11.56
N LEU A 162 -13.91 -1.74 11.40
CA LEU A 162 -13.17 -2.00 10.19
C LEU A 162 -12.26 -3.22 10.37
N LYS A 163 -12.69 -4.36 9.85
CA LYS A 163 -11.93 -5.61 9.92
C LYS A 163 -10.65 -5.58 9.08
N TYR A 164 -10.67 -4.88 7.95
CA TYR A 164 -9.57 -4.81 6.99
C TYR A 164 -9.15 -3.36 6.75
N PRO A 165 -7.87 -3.10 6.44
CA PRO A 165 -7.45 -1.78 5.97
C PRO A 165 -8.27 -1.34 4.75
N GLY A 166 -8.74 -0.11 4.75
CA GLY A 166 -9.47 0.47 3.61
C GLY A 166 -8.53 0.80 2.44
N ILE A 167 -7.36 1.34 2.76
CA ILE A 167 -6.32 1.72 1.79
C ILE A 167 -4.94 1.25 2.28
N VAL A 168 -4.14 0.75 1.33
CA VAL A 168 -2.77 0.30 1.52
C VAL A 168 -1.86 1.18 0.68
N PHE A 169 -0.92 1.88 1.31
CA PHE A 169 0.05 2.73 0.61
C PHE A 169 1.41 2.07 0.55
N SER A 170 2.10 2.19 -0.58
CA SER A 170 3.50 1.79 -0.71
C SER A 170 4.26 2.69 -1.69
N ASN A 171 5.49 3.04 -1.32
CA ASN A 171 6.49 3.66 -2.19
C ASN A 171 7.78 2.82 -2.24
N GLY A 172 7.75 1.65 -1.61
CA GLY A 172 8.92 0.82 -1.35
C GLY A 172 9.10 -0.27 -2.40
N PRO A 173 10.32 -0.82 -2.51
CA PRO A 173 10.64 -1.93 -3.41
C PRO A 173 9.98 -3.24 -2.95
N ALA A 174 10.33 -4.38 -3.57
CA ALA A 174 9.91 -5.78 -3.33
C ALA A 174 8.76 -6.08 -2.34
N THR A 175 8.87 -5.72 -1.06
CA THR A 175 7.79 -5.86 -0.06
C THR A 175 6.47 -5.21 -0.53
N GLY A 176 6.53 -4.02 -1.16
CA GLY A 176 5.34 -3.37 -1.72
C GLY A 176 4.65 -4.22 -2.79
N PHE A 177 5.43 -4.80 -3.70
CA PHE A 177 4.91 -5.72 -4.72
C PHE A 177 4.27 -6.98 -4.10
N PHE A 178 4.90 -7.56 -3.08
CA PHE A 178 4.36 -8.75 -2.40
C PHE A 178 3.06 -8.46 -1.65
N VAL A 179 2.93 -7.27 -1.07
CA VAL A 179 1.66 -6.83 -0.48
C VAL A 179 0.59 -6.66 -1.54
N ALA A 180 0.89 -6.02 -2.68
CA ALA A 180 -0.06 -5.90 -3.80
C ALA A 180 -0.52 -7.27 -4.31
N LEU A 181 0.42 -8.21 -4.42
CA LEU A 181 0.12 -9.59 -4.82
C LEU A 181 -0.76 -10.30 -3.79
N ALA A 182 -0.44 -10.20 -2.49
CA ALA A 182 -1.25 -10.79 -1.42
C ALA A 182 -2.68 -10.23 -1.40
N VAL A 183 -2.83 -8.91 -1.51
CA VAL A 183 -4.14 -8.24 -1.63
C VAL A 183 -4.91 -8.77 -2.84
N HIS A 184 -4.25 -8.87 -4.00
CA HIS A 184 -4.90 -9.38 -5.20
C HIS A 184 -5.34 -10.84 -5.05
N LEU A 185 -4.51 -11.70 -4.44
CA LEU A 185 -4.87 -13.09 -4.15
C LEU A 185 -6.08 -13.19 -3.22
N LEU A 186 -6.15 -12.36 -2.18
CA LEU A 186 -7.32 -12.32 -1.28
C LEU A 186 -8.61 -11.96 -2.03
N LYS A 187 -8.56 -10.98 -2.95
CA LYS A 187 -9.71 -10.58 -3.78
C LYS A 187 -10.04 -11.61 -4.88
N LEU A 188 -9.02 -12.27 -5.42
CA LEU A 188 -9.14 -13.32 -6.44
C LEU A 188 -9.92 -14.53 -5.91
N PHE A 189 -9.72 -14.88 -4.63
CA PHE A 189 -10.40 -15.99 -3.96
C PHE A 189 -11.58 -15.55 -3.09
N TRP A 190 -12.04 -14.31 -3.21
CA TRP A 190 -13.18 -13.76 -2.44
C TRP A 190 -13.03 -13.88 -0.91
N VAL A 191 -11.79 -13.92 -0.42
CA VAL A 191 -11.50 -13.94 1.03
C VAL A 191 -11.81 -12.58 1.66
N VAL A 192 -11.73 -11.52 0.87
CA VAL A 192 -12.01 -10.14 1.26
C VAL A 192 -12.90 -9.46 0.22
N PRO A 193 -13.73 -8.48 0.62
CA PRO A 193 -14.48 -7.62 -0.29
C PRO A 193 -13.60 -6.80 -1.25
N ASP A 194 -14.18 -6.37 -2.37
CA ASP A 194 -13.47 -5.59 -3.41
C ASP A 194 -13.26 -4.11 -3.02
N ASP A 195 -14.05 -3.59 -2.07
CA ASP A 195 -14.05 -2.21 -1.60
C ASP A 195 -13.01 -1.89 -0.53
N CYS A 196 -12.47 -2.90 0.16
CA CYS A 196 -11.35 -2.77 1.10
C CYS A 196 -9.98 -3.08 0.43
N LEU A 197 -8.90 -2.93 1.20
CA LEU A 197 -7.53 -3.22 0.79
C LEU A 197 -7.16 -2.59 -0.56
N ARG A 198 -7.51 -1.32 -0.76
CA ARG A 198 -7.17 -0.62 -2.00
C ARG A 198 -5.69 -0.29 -2.01
N PHE A 199 -4.94 -0.89 -2.93
CA PHE A 199 -3.50 -0.74 -3.01
C PHE A 199 -3.12 0.47 -3.87
N VAL A 200 -2.48 1.46 -3.25
CA VAL A 200 -1.97 2.67 -3.87
C VAL A 200 -0.45 2.61 -3.88
N TYR A 201 0.12 2.67 -5.08
CA TYR A 201 1.57 2.76 -5.26
C TYR A 201 1.96 4.17 -5.69
N VAL A 202 2.99 4.72 -5.04
CA VAL A 202 3.59 6.01 -5.39
C VAL A 202 5.04 5.76 -5.75
N GLU A 203 5.39 5.93 -7.03
CA GLU A 203 6.79 5.92 -7.46
C GLU A 203 7.43 7.26 -7.11
N SER A 204 8.43 7.22 -6.22
CA SER A 204 9.12 8.41 -5.73
C SER A 204 10.21 8.92 -6.67
N TRP A 205 10.74 10.12 -6.38
CA TRP A 205 11.82 10.78 -7.14
C TRP A 205 13.14 10.01 -7.23
N ALA A 206 13.28 8.86 -6.56
CA ALA A 206 14.46 8.00 -6.65
C ALA A 206 14.78 7.54 -8.10
N ARG A 207 13.82 7.63 -9.03
CA ARG A 207 14.05 7.38 -10.46
C ARG A 207 13.39 8.46 -11.32
N ILE A 208 14.21 9.20 -12.06
CA ILE A 208 13.78 10.31 -12.91
C ILE A 208 13.57 9.92 -14.38
N THR A 209 14.12 8.78 -14.85
CA THR A 209 14.04 8.39 -16.27
C THR A 209 13.17 7.18 -16.56
N THR A 210 13.01 6.26 -15.61
CA THR A 210 12.26 5.00 -15.81
C THR A 210 11.57 4.57 -14.51
N LEU A 211 10.50 3.79 -14.63
CA LEU A 211 9.88 3.15 -13.46
C LEU A 211 10.87 2.19 -12.77
N SER A 212 10.78 2.09 -11.45
CA SER A 212 11.50 1.06 -10.69
C SER A 212 11.06 -0.33 -11.15
N LEU A 213 11.83 -1.38 -10.80
CA LEU A 213 11.40 -2.75 -11.09
C LEU A 213 10.02 -3.05 -10.49
N THR A 214 9.75 -2.56 -9.27
CA THR A 214 8.45 -2.71 -8.60
C THR A 214 7.37 -1.95 -9.35
N GLY A 215 7.61 -0.69 -9.73
CA GLY A 215 6.70 0.10 -10.55
C GLY A 215 6.38 -0.56 -11.89
N ARG A 216 7.40 -1.09 -12.61
CA ARG A 216 7.19 -1.84 -13.85
C ARG A 216 6.33 -3.07 -13.64
N LEU A 217 6.60 -3.86 -12.60
CA LEU A 217 5.79 -5.05 -12.29
C LEU A 217 4.34 -4.66 -12.01
N LEU A 218 4.09 -3.65 -11.18
CA LEU A 218 2.74 -3.17 -10.88
C LEU A 218 2.03 -2.61 -12.12
N TYR A 219 2.75 -1.88 -12.98
CA TYR A 219 2.25 -1.36 -14.25
C TYR A 219 1.72 -2.49 -15.15
N TYR A 220 2.55 -3.52 -15.40
CA TYR A 220 2.20 -4.60 -16.31
C TYR A 220 1.19 -5.59 -15.74
N THR A 221 1.24 -5.83 -14.43
CA THR A 221 0.34 -6.79 -13.78
C THR A 221 -1.01 -6.20 -13.39
N GLY A 222 -1.15 -4.87 -13.34
CA GLY A 222 -2.40 -4.21 -12.95
C GLY A 222 -2.82 -4.51 -11.51
N LEU A 223 -1.86 -4.82 -10.63
CA LEU A 223 -2.14 -5.20 -9.23
C LEU A 223 -2.53 -4.02 -8.35
N ALA A 224 -2.06 -2.81 -8.68
CA ALA A 224 -2.38 -1.59 -7.96
C ALA A 224 -3.76 -1.04 -8.36
N ASP A 225 -4.54 -0.58 -7.37
CA ASP A 225 -5.81 0.11 -7.59
C ASP A 225 -5.58 1.58 -8.01
N ALA A 226 -4.49 2.20 -7.54
CA ALA A 226 -3.97 3.46 -8.08
C ALA A 226 -2.45 3.43 -8.18
N PHE A 227 -1.94 4.09 -9.23
CA PHE A 227 -0.51 4.21 -9.47
C PHE A 227 -0.19 5.67 -9.84
N TYR A 228 0.51 6.33 -8.92
CA TYR A 228 1.04 7.67 -9.08
C TYR A 228 2.54 7.69 -9.29
N VAL A 229 3.02 8.66 -10.04
CA VAL A 229 4.45 8.92 -10.26
C VAL A 229 4.73 10.38 -9.94
N GLN A 230 5.79 10.67 -9.19
CA GLN A 230 6.12 12.06 -8.84
C GLN A 230 6.84 12.81 -9.97
N HIS A 231 7.58 12.10 -10.83
CA HIS A 231 8.29 12.69 -11.97
C HIS A 231 7.38 12.85 -13.21
N GLY A 232 7.21 14.09 -13.67
CA GLY A 232 6.31 14.41 -14.79
C GLY A 232 6.62 13.68 -16.08
N GLU A 233 7.88 13.65 -16.53
CA GLU A 233 8.24 12.98 -17.80
C GLU A 233 8.02 11.46 -17.74
N VAL A 234 8.15 10.84 -16.56
CA VAL A 234 7.92 9.42 -16.39
C VAL A 234 6.42 9.15 -16.36
N ALA A 235 5.65 9.99 -15.65
CA ALA A 235 4.20 9.92 -15.66
C ALA A 235 3.65 10.00 -17.10
N GLU A 236 4.09 10.97 -17.89
CA GLU A 236 3.69 11.13 -19.29
C GLU A 236 4.09 9.94 -20.15
N ARG A 237 5.35 9.48 -20.07
CA ARG A 237 5.85 8.34 -20.84
C ARG A 237 5.04 7.06 -20.64
N TYR A 238 4.54 6.83 -19.43
CA TYR A 238 3.78 5.63 -19.07
C TYR A 238 2.27 5.88 -18.98
N GLY A 239 1.77 7.08 -19.31
CA GLY A 239 0.36 7.44 -19.20
C GLY A 239 -0.19 7.35 -17.76
N LEU A 240 0.64 7.61 -16.77
CA LEU A 240 0.31 7.57 -15.34
C LEU A 240 -0.01 8.97 -14.80
N VAL A 241 -0.68 9.02 -13.65
CA VAL A 241 -1.01 10.30 -13.01
C VAL A 241 0.24 10.87 -12.33
N ASN A 242 0.56 12.12 -12.67
CA ASN A 242 1.62 12.87 -12.00
C ASN A 242 1.13 13.37 -10.62
N ALA A 243 1.75 12.90 -9.55
CA ALA A 243 1.45 13.36 -8.18
C ALA A 243 2.26 14.60 -7.75
N GLY A 244 3.26 14.99 -8.53
CA GLY A 244 4.12 16.13 -8.23
C GLY A 244 4.95 15.97 -6.94
N GLU A 245 5.35 17.10 -6.38
CA GLU A 245 6.22 17.18 -5.20
C GLU A 245 5.46 16.93 -3.88
N MET A 246 4.99 15.70 -3.64
CA MET A 246 4.29 15.39 -2.37
C MET A 246 5.21 15.52 -1.14
N VAL A 247 6.50 15.20 -1.27
CA VAL A 247 7.45 15.20 -0.14
C VAL A 247 7.92 16.61 0.27
N PHE A 248 8.04 17.55 -0.67
CA PHE A 248 8.51 18.92 -0.38
C PHE A 248 7.39 19.86 0.08
N ASN A 249 6.13 19.55 -0.25
CA ASN A 249 5.00 20.37 0.15
C ASN A 249 4.72 20.33 1.67
N SER A 250 5.09 19.25 2.36
CA SER A 250 4.97 19.14 3.83
C SER A 250 5.68 20.28 4.58
N ARG A 251 6.82 20.77 4.07
CA ARG A 251 7.58 21.88 4.67
C ARG A 251 7.10 23.28 4.29
N ARG A 252 6.32 23.46 3.21
CA ARG A 252 5.89 24.80 2.78
C ARG A 252 4.90 25.45 3.75
N ARG A 253 4.14 24.67 4.52
CA ARG A 253 3.23 25.21 5.55
C ARG A 253 3.96 25.67 6.80
N GLN A 254 5.06 25.02 7.20
CA GLN A 254 5.85 25.45 8.36
C GLN A 254 6.52 26.83 8.17
N ASN A 255 6.71 27.27 6.91
CA ASN A 255 7.38 28.53 6.56
C ASN A 255 6.43 29.65 6.09
N ARG A 256 5.11 29.56 6.32
CA ARG A 256 4.25 30.76 6.23
C ARG A 256 4.23 31.45 7.59
N PRO A 257 5.03 32.51 7.82
CA PRO A 257 4.75 33.40 8.94
C PRO A 257 3.32 33.92 8.76
N GLY A 258 2.56 33.95 9.86
CA GLY A 258 1.15 34.31 9.86
C GLY A 258 0.88 35.59 9.07
N LEU A 259 0.20 35.43 7.94
CA LEU A 259 -0.59 36.51 7.35
C LEU A 259 -1.92 36.54 8.09
N ASP A 260 -1.83 36.87 9.38
CA ASP A 260 -2.93 37.34 10.20
C ASP A 260 -2.35 38.36 11.19
N ARG A 261 -2.40 39.61 10.75
CA ARG A 261 -2.62 40.86 11.49
C ARG A 261 -1.98 42.00 10.69
N GLN A 262 -2.80 42.77 9.99
CA GLN A 262 -3.13 44.16 10.37
C GLN A 262 -4.03 44.83 9.33
N SER A 263 -5.08 45.46 9.89
CA SER A 263 -5.99 46.51 9.40
C SER A 263 -6.80 46.24 8.13
#